data_AF-A0A1N7MG46-F1
#
_entry.id   AF-A0A1N7MG46-F1
#
_cell.length_a   1.000
_cell.length_b   1.000
_cell.length_c   1.000
_cell.angle_alpha   90.00
_cell.angle_beta   90.00
_cell.angle_gamma   90.00
#
_symmetry.space_group_name_H-M   'P 1'
#
loop_
_entity.id
_entity.type
_entity.pdbx_description
1 polymer ?
#
loop_
_entity_poly.entity_id
_entity_poly.type
_entity_poly.pdbx_seq_one_letter_code
_entity_poly.pdbx_strand_id
1 'polypeptide(L)' 'MKNLKKLTKRQLKAIAGGERCPIPANWCYEWCTWTAWQKQHCINSVIDVMPCDC' A
#
# COMPACT_ATOMS: atom_id res chain seq x y z
N MET A 1 25.35 9.21 -9.13
CA MET A 1 24.36 10.03 -8.40
C MET A 1 23.22 10.33 -9.36
N LYS A 2 21.97 9.91 -9.06
CA LYS A 2 20.83 10.15 -9.97
C LYS A 2 20.50 11.65 -9.94
N ASN A 3 20.44 12.29 -11.11
CA ASN A 3 20.00 13.68 -11.26
C ASN A 3 18.50 13.78 -10.91
N LEU A 4 18.19 14.00 -9.64
CA LEU A 4 16.81 14.13 -9.18
C LEU A 4 16.32 15.56 -9.47
N LYS A 5 15.36 15.67 -10.39
CA LYS A 5 14.68 16.95 -10.69
C LYS A 5 13.93 17.43 -9.45
N LYS A 6 14.12 18.70 -9.08
CA LYS A 6 13.36 19.33 -8.00
C LYS A 6 11.91 19.53 -8.45
N LEU A 7 10.97 18.86 -7.79
CA LEU A 7 9.54 18.95 -8.10
C LEU A 7 8.96 20.23 -7.50
N THR A 8 8.08 20.89 -8.24
CA THR A 8 7.29 22.02 -7.73
C THR A 8 6.15 21.51 -6.84
N LYS A 9 5.59 22.35 -5.96
CA LYS A 9 4.44 21.98 -5.10
C LYS A 9 3.25 21.44 -5.90
N ARG A 10 3.01 21.97 -7.11
CA ARG A 10 1.93 21.50 -8.00
C ARG A 10 2.19 20.09 -8.51
N GLN A 11 3.44 19.77 -8.83
CA GLN A 11 3.85 18.43 -9.25
C GLN A 11 3.80 17.44 -8.08
N LEU A 12 4.21 17.85 -6.87
CA LEU A 12 4.07 17.05 -5.66
C LEU A 12 2.61 16.66 -5.37
N LYS A 13 1.65 17.57 -5.58
CA LYS A 13 0.21 17.28 -5.44
C LYS A 13 -0.34 16.37 -6.54
N ALA A 14 0.28 16.35 -7.72
CA ALA A 14 -0.12 15.52 -8.84
C ALA A 14 0.48 14.11 -8.78
N ILE A 15 1.49 13.89 -7.95
CA ILE A 15 1.92 12.55 -7.60
C ILE A 15 0.77 11.96 -6.80
N ALA A 16 0.15 10.91 -7.34
CA ALA A 16 -0.73 10.05 -6.59
C ALA A 16 0.12 9.41 -5.49
N GLY A 17 0.23 10.11 -4.34
CA GLY A 17 0.60 9.47 -3.10
C GLY A 17 -0.41 8.35 -2.92
N GLY A 18 0.09 7.12 -2.89
CA GLY A 18 -0.71 5.91 -2.88
C GLY A 18 -1.91 5.96 -1.94
N GLU A 19 -2.85 5.03 -2.12
CA GLU A 19 -4.01 4.98 -1.24
C GLU A 19 -3.58 4.90 0.23
N ARG A 20 -4.40 5.46 1.12
CA ARG A 20 -4.11 5.41 2.54
C ARG A 20 -4.08 3.95 2.98
N CYS A 21 -2.94 3.50 3.54
CA CYS A 21 -2.86 2.16 4.10
C CYS A 21 -3.81 2.02 5.30
N PRO A 22 -4.62 0.94 5.33
CA PRO A 22 -5.44 0.62 6.49
C PRO A 22 -4.55 0.16 7.67
N ILE A 23 -5.17 -0.07 8.82
CA ILE A 23 -4.50 -0.74 9.95
C ILE A 23 -4.02 -2.11 9.46
N PRO A 24 -2.78 -2.54 9.78
CA PRO A 24 -2.28 -3.86 9.37
C PRO A 24 -3.26 -4.97 9.73
N ALA A 25 -3.62 -5.78 8.74
CA ALA A 25 -4.47 -6.94 8.92
C ALA A 25 -3.69 -8.02 9.68
N ASN A 26 -4.30 -8.59 10.71
CA ASN A 26 -3.72 -9.71 11.46
C ASN A 26 -4.21 -11.07 10.96
N TRP A 27 -5.36 -11.07 10.28
CA TRP A 27 -6.03 -12.26 9.78
C TRP A 27 -6.35 -12.16 8.30
N CYS A 28 -6.46 -13.30 7.64
CA CYS A 28 -6.77 -13.36 6.21
C CYS A 28 -8.09 -12.66 5.88
N TYR A 29 -9.16 -12.83 6.67
CA TYR A 29 -10.44 -12.19 6.37
C TYR A 29 -10.36 -10.65 6.35
N GLU A 30 -9.49 -10.06 7.17
CA GLU A 30 -9.23 -8.61 7.18
C GLU A 30 -8.43 -8.21 5.95
N TRP A 31 -7.36 -8.95 5.65
CA TRP A 31 -6.51 -8.72 4.49
C TRP A 31 -7.29 -8.84 3.17
N CYS A 32 -8.26 -9.75 3.10
CA CYS A 32 -9.09 -9.95 1.92
C CYS A 32 -9.98 -8.76 1.59
N THR A 33 -10.32 -7.90 2.57
CA THR A 33 -11.07 -6.66 2.34
C THR A 33 -10.24 -5.54 1.70
N TRP A 34 -8.92 -5.69 1.63
CA TRP A 34 -8.03 -4.67 1.09
C TRP A 34 -8.14 -4.56 -0.43
N THR A 35 -7.93 -3.35 -0.95
CA THR A 35 -7.83 -3.13 -2.40
C THR A 35 -6.60 -3.83 -2.96
N ALA A 36 -6.60 -4.14 -4.25
CA ALA A 36 -5.44 -4.74 -4.92
C ALA A 36 -4.18 -3.86 -4.77
N TRP A 37 -4.35 -2.53 -4.75
CA TRP A 37 -3.26 -1.60 -4.51
C TRP A 37 -2.72 -1.73 -3.07
N GLN A 38 -3.59 -1.76 -2.06
CA GLN A 38 -3.21 -1.91 -0.66
C GLN A 38 -2.48 -3.23 -0.41
N LYS A 39 -2.94 -4.34 -0.98
CA LYS A 39 -2.28 -5.67 -0.84
C LYS A 39 -0.84 -5.68 -1.37
N GLN A 40 -0.53 -4.85 -2.38
CA GLN A 40 0.79 -4.78 -3.01
C GLN A 40 1.73 -3.75 -2.36
N HIS A 41 1.18 -2.71 -1.74
CA HIS A 41 1.96 -1.54 -1.30
C HIS A 41 1.96 -1.32 0.22
N CYS A 42 1.03 -1.93 0.96
CA CYS A 42 0.90 -1.74 2.41
C CYS A 42 1.43 -2.94 3.20
N ILE A 43 2.02 -2.65 4.36
CA ILE A 43 2.52 -3.65 5.31
C ILE A 43 1.32 -4.34 5.96
N ASN A 44 1.34 -5.67 6.01
CA ASN A 44 0.37 -6.48 6.74
C ASN A 44 1.08 -7.34 7.81
N SER A 45 0.30 -7.91 8.71
CA SER A 45 0.76 -8.77 9.81
C SER A 45 -0.05 -10.06 9.86
N VAL A 46 -0.45 -10.59 8.69
CA VAL A 46 -1.29 -11.80 8.62
C VAL A 46 -0.53 -12.99 9.22
N ILE A 47 -1.14 -13.62 10.22
CA ILE A 47 -0.55 -14.76 10.95
C ILE A 47 -0.97 -16.10 10.32
N ASP A 48 -2.07 -16.10 9.56
CA ASP A 48 -2.57 -17.27 8.83
C ASP A 48 -1.58 -17.72 7.75
N VAL A 49 -1.73 -18.98 7.30
CA VAL A 49 -0.91 -19.53 6.21
C VAL A 49 -1.15 -18.71 4.94
N MET A 50 -0.09 -18.05 4.45
CA MET A 50 -0.12 -17.35 3.17
C MET A 50 0.09 -18.34 2.00
N PRO A 51 -0.59 -18.16 0.85
CA PRO A 51 -1.51 -17.08 0.53
C PRO A 51 -2.91 -17.28 1.14
N CYS A 52 -3.57 -16.17 1.51
CA CYS A 52 -4.99 -16.20 1.85
C CYS A 52 -5.83 -16.53 0.61
N ASP A 53 -6.75 -17.49 0.70
CA ASP A 53 -7.69 -17.83 -0.39
C ASP A 53 -8.83 -16.81 -0.49
N CYS A 54 -8.52 -15.69 -1.13
CA CYS A 54 -9.44 -14.65 -1.61
C CYS A 54 -8.90 -14.02 -2.90
#